data_AF-A0A1G9MQF2-F1
#
_entry.id   AF-A0A1G9MQF2-F1
#
_cell.length_a   1.000
_cell.length_b   1.000
_cell.length_c   1.000
_cell.angle_alpha   90.00
_cell.angle_beta   90.00
_cell.angle_gamma   90.00
#
_symmetry.space_group_name_H-M   'P 1'
#
loop_
_entity.id
_entity.type
_entity.pdbx_description
1 polymer ?
#
loop_
_entity_poly.entity_id
_entity_poly.type
_entity_poly.pdbx_seq_one_letter_code
_entity_poly.pdbx_strand_id
1 'polypeptide(L)'
;MPHLLMSNDEPDTAATPADSSPTVLQFPRLGHTRHRAVRPRQFRGADPGLEPLRRQATSIIDEVLADTNPGDEPVREKLRWHVANNPGQPEKALLEHLRTVADQQESA
;
A
#
# COMPACT_ATOMS: atom_id res chain seq x y z
N MET A 1 -22.46 15.27 36.04
CA MET A 1 -22.69 15.55 34.61
C MET A 1 -22.98 14.24 33.89
N PRO A 2 -24.26 13.96 33.59
CA PRO A 2 -24.58 13.31 32.32
C PRO A 2 -25.67 14.10 31.58
N HIS A 3 -25.37 14.44 30.33
CA HIS A 3 -26.27 15.04 29.36
C HIS A 3 -26.53 13.98 28.29
N LEU A 4 -27.79 13.58 28.12
CA LEU A 4 -28.26 12.85 26.95
C LEU A 4 -29.57 13.47 26.46
N LEU A 5 -29.52 13.82 25.17
CA LEU A 5 -30.55 14.26 24.23
C LEU A 5 -31.96 13.77 24.54
N MET A 6 -32.98 14.61 24.25
CA MET A 6 -34.05 14.32 23.27
C MET A 6 -34.75 15.61 22.84
N SER A 7 -34.67 15.99 21.57
CA SER A 7 -35.65 16.85 20.90
C SER A 7 -35.65 16.48 19.43
N ASN A 8 -36.61 15.63 19.08
CA ASN A 8 -37.07 15.44 17.72
C ASN A 8 -38.10 16.54 17.46
N ASP A 9 -37.84 17.39 16.47
CA ASP A 9 -38.86 18.28 15.90
C ASP A 9 -39.01 17.92 14.41
N GLU A 10 -40.25 17.73 14.01
CA GLU A 10 -40.72 17.18 12.74
C GLU A 10 -40.45 18.11 11.53
N PRO A 11 -40.35 17.58 10.29
CA PRO A 11 -40.24 18.41 9.10
C PRO A 11 -41.62 18.85 8.58
N ASP A 12 -41.89 20.16 8.64
CA ASP A 12 -43.08 20.73 8.00
C ASP A 12 -42.86 20.95 6.50
N THR A 13 -43.92 20.62 5.77
CA THR A 13 -44.08 20.62 4.33
C THR A 13 -44.44 22.03 3.85
N ALA A 14 -43.74 22.53 2.82
CA ALA A 14 -44.31 23.05 1.58
C ALA A 14 -43.44 24.11 0.88
N ALA A 15 -43.55 24.05 -0.46
CA ALA A 15 -43.46 25.14 -1.42
C ALA A 15 -42.07 25.58 -1.90
N THR A 16 -41.76 25.12 -3.12
CA THR A 16 -40.97 25.83 -4.13
C THR A 16 -41.63 27.17 -4.49
N PRO A 17 -40.86 28.14 -5.03
CA PRO A 17 -40.82 28.23 -6.49
C PRO A 17 -39.46 28.61 -7.09
N ALA A 18 -39.25 28.10 -8.31
CA ALA A 18 -38.49 28.63 -9.43
C ALA A 18 -37.44 29.72 -9.17
N ASP A 19 -36.19 29.39 -9.52
CA ASP A 19 -35.54 30.17 -10.58
C ASP A 19 -34.78 29.23 -11.52
N SER A 20 -35.07 29.40 -12.80
CA SER A 20 -34.40 28.68 -13.89
C SER A 20 -33.10 29.41 -14.20
N SER A 21 -31.98 28.77 -13.94
CA SER A 21 -30.73 29.07 -14.63
C SER A 21 -30.17 27.76 -15.16
N PRO A 22 -30.16 27.53 -16.48
CA PRO A 22 -29.43 26.41 -17.05
C PRO A 22 -27.94 26.76 -16.94
N THR A 23 -27.32 26.44 -15.80
CA THR A 23 -25.87 26.36 -15.74
C THR A 23 -25.48 25.21 -16.66
N VAL A 24 -25.13 25.59 -17.89
CA VAL A 24 -24.47 24.72 -18.85
C VAL A 24 -23.31 24.05 -18.12
N LEU A 25 -23.40 22.72 -17.99
CA LEU A 25 -22.28 21.91 -17.56
C LEU A 25 -21.14 22.14 -18.55
N GLN A 26 -20.22 23.02 -18.19
CA GLN A 26 -19.00 23.23 -18.93
C GLN A 26 -18.11 22.02 -18.67
N PHE A 27 -18.32 20.97 -19.47
CA PHE A 27 -17.40 19.85 -19.53
C PHE A 27 -16.03 20.40 -19.96
N PRO A 28 -14.97 20.18 -19.16
CA PRO A 28 -13.62 20.46 -19.63
C PRO A 28 -13.39 19.59 -20.86
N ARG A 29 -13.23 20.24 -22.02
CA ARG A 29 -12.91 19.52 -23.26
C ARG A 29 -11.60 18.77 -23.04
N LEU A 30 -11.63 17.46 -23.31
CA LEU A 30 -10.46 16.62 -23.38
C LEU A 30 -9.43 17.25 -24.33
N GLY A 31 -8.45 17.94 -23.74
CA GLY A 31 -7.20 18.29 -24.37
C GLY A 31 -6.34 17.04 -24.46
N HIS A 32 -5.90 16.75 -25.67
CA HIS A 32 -5.19 15.56 -26.06
C HIS A 32 -3.89 15.31 -25.28
N THR A 33 -3.68 14.02 -25.02
CA THR A 33 -2.40 13.29 -24.90
C THR A 33 -1.10 14.08 -24.75
N ARG A 34 -0.34 13.66 -23.73
CA ARG A 34 1.09 13.85 -23.40
C ARG A 34 1.15 14.45 -21.99
N HIS A 35 1.45 13.73 -20.94
CA HIS A 35 2.27 12.56 -20.78
C HIS A 35 1.49 11.62 -19.87
N ARG A 36 1.53 10.30 -20.13
CA ARG A 36 1.43 9.34 -19.04
C ARG A 36 2.63 9.68 -18.15
N ALA A 37 2.44 10.60 -17.21
CA ALA A 37 3.21 10.62 -16.00
C ALA A 37 2.97 9.23 -15.44
N VAL A 38 3.87 8.31 -15.76
CA VAL A 38 4.25 7.28 -14.82
C VAL A 38 4.60 8.11 -13.61
N ARG A 39 3.60 8.36 -12.73
CA ARG A 39 3.92 8.72 -11.37
C ARG A 39 4.95 7.66 -11.02
N PRO A 40 6.22 8.01 -10.77
CA PRO A 40 7.12 7.02 -10.20
C PRO A 40 6.28 6.47 -9.06
N ARG A 41 5.98 5.16 -9.11
CA ARG A 41 5.13 4.51 -8.10
C ARG A 41 5.69 5.06 -6.81
N GLN A 42 4.98 6.02 -6.21
CA GLN A 42 5.42 6.65 -4.99
C GLN A 42 5.64 5.43 -4.13
N PHE A 43 6.89 5.18 -3.72
CA PHE A 43 7.25 3.97 -3.00
C PHE A 43 6.21 3.82 -1.90
N ARG A 44 5.20 2.98 -2.15
CA ARG A 44 3.98 2.92 -1.36
C ARG A 44 4.29 1.95 -0.23
N GLY A 45 5.38 2.23 0.47
CA GLY A 45 6.17 1.22 1.15
C GLY A 45 6.94 1.74 2.35
N ALA A 46 6.77 3.01 2.72
CA ALA A 46 7.20 3.47 4.01
C ALA A 46 5.96 3.93 4.78
N ASP A 47 5.17 2.97 5.26
CA ASP A 47 4.36 3.26 6.43
C ASP A 47 5.35 3.66 7.54
N PRO A 48 5.34 4.92 8.02
CA PRO A 48 6.28 5.35 9.05
C PRO A 48 6.12 4.55 10.34
N GLY A 49 4.95 3.94 10.58
CA GLY A 49 4.71 3.04 11.71
C GLY A 49 5.47 1.71 11.61
N LEU A 50 5.94 1.33 10.41
CA LEU A 50 6.71 0.11 10.18
C LEU A 50 8.22 0.34 10.14
N GLU A 51 8.72 1.55 10.40
CA GLU A 51 10.17 1.84 10.37
C GLU A 51 11.00 0.87 11.24
N PRO A 52 10.62 0.54 12.49
CA PRO A 52 11.38 -0.43 13.29
C PRO A 52 11.43 -1.81 12.62
N LEU A 53 10.31 -2.27 12.07
CA LEU A 53 10.21 -3.55 11.38
C LEU A 53 11.02 -3.57 10.09
N ARG A 54 10.99 -2.47 9.31
CA ARG A 54 11.80 -2.29 8.11
C ARG A 54 13.29 -2.40 8.41
N ARG A 55 13.77 -1.73 9.45
CA ARG A 55 15.17 -1.84 9.89
C ARG A 55 15.53 -3.25 10.30
N GLN A 56 14.66 -3.90 11.07
CA GLN A 56 14.87 -5.28 11.48
C GLN A 56 14.91 -6.24 10.28
N ALA A 57 13.95 -6.13 9.36
CA ALA A 57 13.89 -6.95 8.17
C ALA A 57 15.13 -6.76 7.29
N THR A 58 15.60 -5.52 7.14
CA THR A 58 16.85 -5.21 6.41
C THR A 58 18.03 -5.90 7.08
N SER A 59 18.16 -5.80 8.41
CA SER A 59 19.25 -6.45 9.15
C SER A 59 19.26 -7.97 8.97
N ILE A 60 18.09 -8.61 9.00
CA ILE A 60 17.97 -10.07 8.80
C ILE A 60 18.36 -10.43 7.36
N ILE A 61 17.88 -9.67 6.38
CA ILE A 61 18.22 -9.89 4.97
C ILE A 61 19.74 -9.79 4.77
N ASP A 62 20.36 -8.74 5.31
CA ASP A 62 21.80 -8.52 5.17
C ASP A 62 22.61 -9.65 5.82
N GLU A 63 22.19 -10.12 6.99
CA GLU A 63 22.82 -11.26 7.69
C GLU A 63 22.72 -12.55 6.87
N VAL A 64 21.53 -12.88 6.34
CA VAL A 64 21.32 -14.08 5.50
C VAL A 64 22.12 -13.99 4.20
N LEU A 65 22.20 -12.81 3.60
CA LEU A 65 22.97 -12.60 2.36
C LEU A 65 24.48 -12.59 2.59
N ALA A 66 24.93 -12.25 3.80
CA ALA A 66 26.34 -12.28 4.20
C ALA A 66 26.84 -13.69 4.58
N ASP A 67 25.93 -14.64 4.82
CA ASP A 67 26.29 -16.03 5.08
C ASP A 67 27.08 -16.62 3.88
N THR A 68 28.12 -17.39 4.22
CA THR A 68 29.05 -18.01 3.28
C THR A 68 28.82 -19.51 3.12
N ASN A 69 27.82 -20.09 3.80
CA ASN A 69 27.48 -21.51 3.63
C ASN A 69 27.10 -21.81 2.16
N PRO A 70 27.82 -22.68 1.45
CA PRO A 70 27.51 -23.01 0.06
C PRO A 70 26.17 -23.76 -0.09
N GLY A 71 25.70 -24.46 0.95
CA GLY A 71 24.40 -25.15 0.94
C GLY A 71 23.19 -24.21 0.83
N ASP A 72 23.35 -22.97 1.27
CA ASP A 72 22.27 -21.97 1.34
C ASP A 72 22.26 -21.00 0.15
N GLU A 73 23.15 -21.18 -0.84
CA GLU A 73 23.14 -20.35 -2.06
C GLU A 73 21.78 -20.32 -2.79
N PRO A 74 21.05 -21.44 -3.00
CA PRO A 74 19.73 -21.37 -3.63
C PRO A 74 18.71 -20.60 -2.79
N VAL A 75 18.86 -20.60 -1.46
CA VAL A 75 18.01 -19.82 -0.54
C VAL A 75 18.35 -18.33 -0.67
N ARG A 76 19.64 -17.97 -0.69
CA ARG A 76 20.11 -16.60 -0.92
C ARG A 76 19.69 -16.05 -2.28
N GLU A 77 19.78 -16.85 -3.34
CA GLU A 77 19.35 -16.45 -4.67
C GLU A 77 17.86 -16.09 -4.71
N LYS A 78 17.00 -16.94 -4.11
CA LYS A 78 15.57 -16.65 -3.96
C LYS A 78 15.33 -15.39 -3.12
N LEU A 79 16.08 -15.19 -2.03
CA LEU A 79 15.96 -13.98 -1.22
C LEU A 79 16.31 -12.72 -2.03
N ARG A 80 17.42 -12.72 -2.79
CA ARG A 80 17.79 -11.62 -3.68
C ARG A 80 16.70 -11.32 -4.70
N TRP A 81 16.06 -12.35 -5.26
CA TRP A 81 14.92 -12.19 -6.15
C TRP A 81 13.74 -11.49 -5.45
N HIS A 82 13.36 -11.89 -4.24
CA HIS A 82 12.27 -11.22 -3.50
C HIS A 82 12.60 -9.76 -3.17
N VAL A 83 13.85 -9.46 -2.80
CA VAL A 83 14.31 -8.09 -2.53
C VAL A 83 14.21 -7.21 -3.77
N ALA A 84 14.65 -7.71 -4.93
CA ALA A 84 14.57 -6.99 -6.20
C ALA A 84 13.10 -6.73 -6.62
N ASN A 85 12.19 -7.64 -6.30
CA ASN A 85 10.75 -7.50 -6.60
C ASN A 85 9.99 -6.60 -5.62
N ASN A 86 10.57 -6.30 -4.45
CA ASN A 86 9.93 -5.49 -3.40
C ASN A 86 10.82 -4.30 -2.98
N PRO A 87 11.12 -3.36 -3.90
CA PRO A 87 12.00 -2.25 -3.60
C PRO A 87 11.42 -1.39 -2.47
N GLY A 88 12.26 -1.12 -1.46
CA GLY A 88 11.93 -0.28 -0.30
C GLY A 88 10.94 -0.90 0.68
N GLN A 89 10.60 -2.18 0.50
CA GLN A 89 9.75 -2.97 1.39
C GLN A 89 10.47 -4.28 1.79
N PRO A 90 11.61 -4.19 2.52
CA PRO A 90 12.37 -5.35 2.97
C PRO A 90 11.52 -6.34 3.80
N GLU A 91 10.58 -5.83 4.59
CA GLU A 91 9.61 -6.61 5.36
C GLU A 91 8.72 -7.48 4.47
N LYS A 92 8.32 -6.96 3.30
CA LYS A 92 7.52 -7.71 2.34
C LYS A 92 8.37 -8.75 1.61
N ALA A 93 9.59 -8.38 1.22
CA ALA A 93 10.55 -9.31 0.62
C ALA A 93 10.83 -10.51 1.55
N LEU A 94 11.11 -10.23 2.83
CA LEU A 94 11.41 -11.24 3.83
C LEU A 94 10.19 -12.14 4.10
N LEU A 95 8.99 -11.58 4.21
CA LEU A 95 7.76 -12.37 4.39
C LEU A 95 7.50 -13.32 3.22
N GLU A 96 7.61 -12.84 1.98
CA GLU A 96 7.44 -13.67 0.79
C GLU A 96 8.49 -14.78 0.72
N HIS A 97 9.74 -14.47 1.09
CA HIS A 97 10.82 -15.45 1.17
C HIS A 97 10.53 -16.54 2.21
N LEU A 98 10.14 -16.15 3.44
CA LEU A 98 9.84 -17.10 4.52
C LEU A 98 8.70 -18.04 4.18
N ARG A 99 7.65 -17.56 3.50
CA ARG A 99 6.57 -18.43 2.99
C ARG A 99 7.10 -19.46 2.00
N THR A 100 7.91 -19.00 1.05
CA THR A 100 8.49 -19.87 0.03
C THR A 100 9.42 -20.93 0.63
N VAL A 101 10.15 -20.61 1.70
CA VAL A 101 10.99 -21.58 2.44
C VAL A 101 10.14 -22.56 3.24
N ALA A 102 9.06 -22.10 3.90
CA ALA A 102 8.15 -22.96 4.63
C ALA A 102 7.49 -24.01 3.72
N ASP A 103 7.02 -23.60 2.53
CA ASP A 103 6.42 -24.50 1.55
C ASP A 103 7.40 -25.60 1.08
N GLN A 104 8.70 -25.29 1.03
CA GLN A 104 9.76 -26.25 0.68
C GLN A 104 10.04 -27.26 1.79
N GLN A 105 9.87 -26.87 3.06
CA GLN A 105 10.07 -27.76 4.21
C GLN A 105 8.93 -28.76 4.38
N GLU A 106 7.70 -28.40 4.00
CA GLU A 106 6.54 -29.29 4.06
C GLU A 106 6.55 -30.37 2.96
N SER A 107 7.34 -30.16 1.91
CA SER A 107 7.49 -31.09 0.78
C SER A 107 8.69 -32.05 0.91
N ALA A 108 9.41 -32.03 2.04
CA ALA A 108 10.61 -32.82 2.31
C ALA A 108 10.34 -33.96 3.30
#